data_AF-A0A2J7V4M8-F1
#
_entry.id   AF-A0A2J7V4M8-F1
#
_cell.length_a   1.000
_cell.length_b   1.000
_cell.length_c   1.000
_cell.angle_alpha   90.00
_cell.angle_beta   90.00
_cell.angle_gamma   90.00
#
_symmetry.space_group_name_H-M   'P 1'
#
loop_
_entity.id
_entity.type
_entity.pdbx_description
1 polymer ?
#
loop_
_entity_poly.entity_id
_entity_poly.type
_entity_poly.pdbx_seq_one_letter_code
_entity_poly.pdbx_strand_id
1 'polypeptide(L)'
;MATRLWPALLAALCILLPELALAGSPFATGANATQQQLVAILTPLAAVAVMVSGAMAWFGRLSWWWMVAVVIGTVLVFGGPQIVSWIRGLFGV
;
A
#
# COMPACT_ATOMS: atom_id res chain seq x y z
N MET A 1 6.60 44.73 28.51
CA MET A 1 6.81 43.26 28.60
C MET A 1 6.16 42.48 27.45
N ALA A 2 4.97 42.89 26.96
CA ALA A 2 4.27 42.20 25.86
C ALA A 2 5.04 42.11 24.52
N THR A 3 5.90 43.08 24.20
CA THR A 3 6.63 43.14 22.92
C THR A 3 7.74 42.08 22.76
N ARG A 4 8.24 41.51 23.87
CA ARG A 4 9.25 40.43 23.83
C ARG A 4 8.66 39.01 23.80
N LEU A 5 7.36 38.88 24.10
CA LEU A 5 6.65 37.59 24.11
C LEU A 5 6.27 37.15 22.70
N TRP A 6 5.98 38.10 21.82
CA TRP A 6 5.63 37.84 20.42
C TRP A 6 6.66 37.04 19.62
N PRO A 7 7.97 37.40 19.60
CA PRO A 7 8.96 36.61 18.87
C PRO A 7 9.18 35.21 19.48
N ALA A 8 9.04 35.07 20.80
CA ALA A 8 9.14 33.77 21.47
C ALA A 8 7.97 32.84 21.08
N LEU A 9 6.77 33.41 20.93
CA LEU A 9 5.57 32.67 20.53
C LEU A 9 5.63 32.24 19.06
N LEU A 10 6.18 33.09 18.18
CA LEU A 10 6.46 32.74 16.78
C LEU A 10 7.54 31.65 16.66
N ALA A 11 8.61 31.74 17.43
CA ALA A 11 9.65 30.70 17.45
C ALA A 11 9.10 29.35 17.93
N ALA A 12 8.28 29.34 18.98
CA ALA A 12 7.61 28.13 19.46
C ALA A 12 6.66 27.55 18.40
N LEU A 13 5.92 28.39 17.68
CA LEU A 13 5.06 27.96 16.58
C LEU A 13 5.88 27.35 15.43
N CYS A 14 7.00 27.96 15.05
CA CYS A 14 7.88 27.45 14.01
C CYS A 14 8.51 26.08 14.35
N ILE A 15 8.74 25.79 15.63
CA ILE A 15 9.25 24.49 16.09
C ILE A 15 8.16 23.39 16.01
N LEU A 16 6.87 23.75 16.07
CA LEU A 16 5.74 22.83 15.99
C LEU A 16 5.25 22.61 14.53
N LEU A 17 5.64 23.45 13.57
CA LEU A 17 5.30 23.28 12.15
C LEU A 17 5.76 21.95 11.53
N PRO A 18 6.95 21.40 11.84
CA PRO A 18 7.38 20.10 11.31
C PRO A 18 6.45 18.96 11.76
N GLU A 19 5.93 19.00 12.99
CA GLU A 19 4.99 17.97 13.48
C GLU A 19 3.65 18.04 12.76
N LEU A 20 3.18 19.24 12.42
CA LEU A 20 1.98 19.42 11.60
C LEU A 20 2.18 18.96 10.15
N ALA A 21 3.41 19.11 9.62
CA ALA A 21 3.78 18.63 8.29
C ALA A 21 4.03 17.11 8.25
N LEU A 22 4.48 16.51 9.36
CA LEU A 22 4.64 15.06 9.54
C LEU A 22 3.40 14.37 10.12
N ALA A 23 2.32 15.11 10.40
CA ALA A 23 1.08 14.54 10.91
C ALA A 23 0.49 13.60 9.86
N GLY A 24 0.61 12.29 10.10
CA GLY A 24 0.12 11.25 9.20
C GLY A 24 -1.39 11.34 9.00
N SER A 25 -1.87 10.73 7.91
CA SER A 25 -3.30 10.65 7.60
C SER A 25 -4.08 10.04 8.77
N PRO A 26 -5.19 10.67 9.22
CA PRO A 26 -6.04 10.10 10.27
C PRO A 26 -6.74 8.80 9.83
N PHE A 27 -6.70 8.47 8.53
CA PHE A 27 -7.25 7.25 7.96
C PHE A 27 -6.20 6.16 7.71
N ALA A 28 -4.90 6.45 7.90
CA ALA A 28 -3.82 5.53 7.58
C ALA A 28 -3.96 4.19 8.32
N THR A 29 -4.30 4.24 9.62
CA THR A 29 -4.49 3.04 10.44
C THR A 29 -5.66 2.18 9.93
N GLY A 30 -6.80 2.81 9.63
CA GLY A 30 -7.99 2.11 9.11
C GLY A 30 -7.73 1.50 7.73
N ALA A 31 -7.14 2.27 6.82
CA ALA A 31 -6.82 1.81 5.47
C ALA A 31 -5.83 0.64 5.48
N ASN A 32 -4.77 0.71 6.30
CA ASN A 32 -3.81 -0.37 6.45
C ASN A 32 -4.44 -1.63 7.05
N ALA A 33 -5.30 -1.48 8.05
CA ALA A 33 -6.00 -2.60 8.68
C ALA A 33 -6.93 -3.30 7.67
N THR A 34 -7.73 -2.54 6.91
CA THR A 34 -8.61 -3.12 5.89
C THR A 34 -7.81 -3.78 4.77
N GLN A 35 -6.70 -3.19 4.32
CA GLN A 35 -5.84 -3.80 3.31
C GLN A 35 -5.26 -5.14 3.79
N GLN A 36 -4.73 -5.21 5.01
CA GLN A 36 -4.19 -6.45 5.57
C GLN A 36 -5.27 -7.52 5.71
N GLN A 37 -6.46 -7.16 6.20
CA GLN A 37 -7.60 -8.07 6.31
C GLN A 37 -8.01 -8.63 4.94
N LEU A 38 -8.09 -7.77 3.93
CA LEU A 38 -8.54 -8.12 2.60
C LEU A 38 -7.51 -9.02 1.90
N VAL A 39 -6.22 -8.71 2.04
CA VAL A 39 -5.12 -9.58 1.58
C VAL A 39 -5.15 -10.93 2.29
N ALA A 40 -5.37 -10.97 3.61
CA ALA A 40 -5.43 -12.22 4.36
C ALA A 40 -6.56 -13.14 3.86
N ILE A 41 -7.72 -12.57 3.51
CA ILE A 41 -8.86 -13.31 2.97
C ILE A 41 -8.61 -13.74 1.50
N LEU A 42 -8.02 -12.87 0.68
CA LEU A 42 -7.81 -13.15 -0.74
C LEU A 42 -6.62 -14.08 -1.02
N THR A 43 -5.60 -14.10 -0.17
CA THR A 43 -4.39 -14.92 -0.37
C THR A 43 -4.71 -16.41 -0.61
N PRO A 44 -5.53 -17.09 0.22
CA PRO A 44 -5.89 -18.48 -0.05
C PRO A 44 -6.71 -18.64 -1.34
N LEU A 45 -7.56 -17.67 -1.68
CA LEU A 45 -8.36 -17.71 -2.91
C LEU A 45 -7.47 -17.61 -4.16
N ALA A 46 -6.46 -16.75 -4.12
CA ALA A 46 -5.50 -16.60 -5.21
C ALA A 46 -4.66 -17.86 -5.40
N ALA A 47 -4.21 -18.49 -4.31
CA ALA A 47 -3.51 -19.76 -4.38
C ALA A 47 -4.34 -20.83 -5.09
N VAL A 48 -5.62 -20.97 -4.72
CA VAL A 48 -6.55 -21.91 -5.37
C VAL A 48 -6.74 -21.55 -6.85
N ALA A 49 -6.92 -20.27 -7.19
CA ALA A 49 -7.09 -19.84 -8.57
C ALA A 49 -5.87 -20.18 -9.45
N VAL A 50 -4.65 -19.99 -8.94
CA VAL A 50 -3.40 -20.37 -9.63
C VAL A 50 -3.32 -21.89 -9.80
N MET A 51 -3.64 -22.66 -8.75
CA MET A 51 -3.60 -24.14 -8.82
C MET A 51 -4.60 -24.69 -9.82
N VAL A 52 -5.85 -24.21 -9.79
CA VAL A 52 -6.92 -24.68 -10.69
C VAL A 52 -6.63 -24.28 -12.13
N SER A 53 -6.22 -23.04 -12.39
CA SER A 53 -5.90 -22.58 -13.75
C SER A 53 -4.69 -23.31 -14.33
N GLY A 54 -3.65 -23.58 -13.53
CA GLY A 54 -2.51 -24.40 -13.93
C GLY A 54 -2.91 -25.84 -14.26
N ALA A 55 -3.75 -26.47 -13.43
CA ALA A 55 -4.28 -27.80 -13.68
C ALA A 55 -5.09 -27.85 -15.00
N MET A 56 -5.99 -26.88 -15.21
CA MET A 56 -6.78 -26.79 -16.44
C MET A 56 -5.90 -26.55 -17.69
N ALA A 57 -4.81 -25.80 -17.55
CA ALA A 57 -3.88 -25.56 -18.65
C ALA A 57 -3.13 -26.85 -19.06
N TRP A 58 -2.75 -27.70 -18.10
CA TRP A 58 -2.13 -28.99 -18.40
C TRP A 58 -3.05 -29.93 -19.17
N PHE A 59 -4.35 -29.95 -18.84
CA PHE A 59 -5.32 -30.76 -19.57
C PHE A 59 -5.75 -30.15 -20.92
N GLY A 60 -5.09 -29.08 -21.38
CA GLY A 60 -5.42 -28.39 -22.63
C GLY A 60 -6.80 -27.72 -22.62
N ARG A 61 -7.42 -27.57 -21.46
CA ARG A 61 -8.75 -26.93 -21.29
C ARG A 61 -8.65 -25.41 -21.18
N LEU A 62 -7.47 -24.89 -20.87
CA LEU A 62 -7.17 -23.47 -20.73
C LEU A 62 -5.86 -23.15 -21.47
N SER A 63 -5.81 -22.06 -22.23
CA SER A 63 -4.55 -21.61 -22.85
C SER A 63 -3.56 -21.14 -21.78
N TRP A 64 -2.27 -21.42 -21.96
CA TRP A 64 -1.21 -20.90 -21.11
C TRP A 64 -1.20 -19.36 -21.01
N TRP A 65 -1.73 -18.66 -22.02
CA TRP A 65 -1.91 -17.21 -21.97
C TRP A 65 -2.87 -16.76 -20.88
N TRP A 66 -3.88 -17.56 -20.55
CA TRP A 66 -4.76 -17.27 -19.41
C TRP A 66 -4.04 -17.44 -18.08
N MET A 67 -3.09 -18.38 -17.99
CA MET A 67 -2.24 -18.54 -16.80
C MET A 67 -1.36 -17.29 -16.57
N VAL A 68 -0.81 -16.70 -17.64
CA VAL A 68 -0.08 -15.43 -17.57
C VAL A 68 -0.97 -14.31 -17.01
N ALA A 69 -2.23 -14.21 -17.46
CA ALA A 69 -3.17 -13.24 -16.94
C ALA A 69 -3.46 -13.44 -15.44
N VAL A 70 -3.59 -14.69 -14.97
CA VAL A 70 -3.78 -15.01 -13.55
C VAL A 70 -2.57 -14.59 -12.71
N VAL A 71 -1.35 -14.85 -13.19
CA VAL A 71 -0.11 -14.46 -12.51
C VAL A 71 0.01 -12.93 -12.42
N ILE A 72 -0.22 -12.23 -13.54
CA ILE A 72 -0.19 -10.76 -13.56
C ILE A 72 -1.25 -10.19 -12.60
N GLY A 73 -2.49 -10.70 -12.65
CA GLY A 73 -3.55 -10.27 -11.74
C GLY A 73 -3.18 -10.46 -10.28
N THR A 74 -2.55 -11.59 -9.95
CA THR A 74 -2.05 -11.86 -8.58
C THR A 74 -0.99 -10.83 -8.17
N VAL A 75 0.01 -10.55 -9.02
CA VAL A 75 1.02 -9.53 -8.71
C VAL A 75 0.40 -8.14 -8.51
N LEU A 76 -0.62 -7.79 -9.29
CA LEU A 76 -1.31 -6.50 -9.16
C LEU A 76 -2.12 -6.39 -7.86
N VAL A 77 -2.77 -7.47 -7.42
CA VAL A 77 -3.59 -7.49 -6.19
C VAL A 77 -2.73 -7.53 -4.93
N PHE A 78 -1.69 -8.36 -4.90
CA PHE A 78 -0.89 -8.59 -3.69
C PHE A 78 0.40 -7.77 -3.63
N GLY A 79 0.93 -7.36 -4.79
CA GLY A 79 2.16 -6.56 -4.88
C GLY A 79 1.97 -5.07 -4.61
N GLY A 80 0.73 -4.59 -4.44
CA GLY A 80 0.40 -3.18 -4.25
C GLY A 80 1.30 -2.43 -3.25
N PRO A 81 1.46 -2.92 -1.99
CA PRO A 81 2.31 -2.25 -1.00
C PRO A 81 3.79 -2.13 -1.44
N GLN A 82 4.31 -3.18 -2.09
CA GLN A 82 5.68 -3.22 -2.56
C GLN A 82 5.89 -2.30 -3.77
N ILE A 83 4.94 -2.26 -4.70
CA ILE A 83 4.95 -1.33 -5.84
C ILE A 83 4.91 0.12 -5.35
N VAL A 84 4.05 0.43 -4.37
CA VAL A 84 3.98 1.77 -3.77
C VAL A 84 5.28 2.12 -3.05
N SER A 85 5.93 1.17 -2.38
CA SER A 85 7.24 1.36 -1.77
C SER A 85 8.31 1.73 -2.81
N TRP A 86 8.35 1.03 -3.95
CA TRP A 86 9.27 1.37 -5.04
C TRP A 86 9.01 2.75 -5.61
N ILE A 87 7.75 3.09 -5.87
CA ILE A 87 7.37 4.41 -6.40
C ILE A 87 7.80 5.50 -5.44
N ARG A 88 7.51 5.35 -4.14
CA ARG A 88 7.91 6.32 -3.12
C ARG A 88 9.44 6.44 -2.99
N GLY A 89 10.16 5.33 -3.05
CA GLY A 89 11.62 5.31 -3.09
C GLY A 89 12.21 6.06 -4.30
N LEU A 90 11.56 6.03 -5.47
CA LEU A 90 11.97 6.81 -6.65
C LEU A 90 11.80 8.32 -6.45
N PHE A 91 10.88 8.75 -5.59
CA PHE A 91 10.62 10.15 -5.27
C PHE A 91 11.25 10.62 -3.95
N GLY A 92 11.95 9.73 -3.23
CA GLY A 92 12.60 10.05 -1.95
C GLY A 92 11.63 10.35 -0.81
N VAL A 93 10.40 9.82 -0.88
CA VAL A 93 9.32 10.00 0.13
C VAL A 93 8.88 8.67 0.72
#